data_AF-A0A0S7ZC85-F1
#
_entry.id   AF-A0A0S7ZC85-F1
#
_cell.length_a   1.000
_cell.length_b   1.000
_cell.length_c   1.000
_cell.angle_alpha   90.00
_cell.angle_beta   90.00
_cell.angle_gamma   90.00
#
_symmetry.space_group_name_H-M   'P 1'
#
loop_
_entity.id
_entity.type
_entity.pdbx_description
1 polymer ?
#
loop_
_entity_poly.entity_id
_entity_poly.type
_entity_poly.pdbx_seq_one_letter_code
_entity_poly.pdbx_strand_id
1 'polypeptide(L)'
;MGAAMALVGRDLVGTDYVPHTLEVEGPERLVINFRGLDCVTFVENVFAIAAVVKAGAVERLSDRATVEAEYEQVLRTLRYRNGFIDGYSSRLHYFSDWIADGERKLVVEDVTGSLGGIVDPEPVRFMSEHPGAYRQLADPENLEGIRDVESQLTARGRTYIPEGDIEAVSSSIREGDIIAATSTVEGLDVAHTGLAIRVDGELRLMHAPLVGEAVQISEVSLADRIRAIEGQDGIIVARPMEPLTARSRPSAGAGELEPGS
;
A
#
# COMPACT_ATOMS: atom_id res chain seq x y z
N MET A 1 7.87 -8.80 -8.23
CA MET A 1 7.88 -7.67 -7.27
C MET A 1 7.81 -8.15 -5.82
N GLY A 2 6.83 -8.97 -5.42
CA GLY A 2 6.65 -9.43 -4.04
C GLY A 2 7.92 -9.89 -3.31
N ALA A 3 8.71 -10.80 -3.89
CA ALA A 3 9.98 -11.24 -3.29
C ALA A 3 10.97 -10.09 -3.01
N ALA A 4 11.04 -9.07 -3.87
CA ALA A 4 11.89 -7.90 -3.64
C ALA A 4 11.36 -7.03 -2.49
N MET A 5 10.03 -6.85 -2.41
CA MET A 5 9.40 -6.17 -1.28
C MET A 5 9.62 -6.93 0.03
N ALA A 6 9.53 -8.26 0.04
CA ALA A 6 9.81 -9.05 1.22
C ALA A 6 11.25 -8.89 1.72
N LEU A 7 12.24 -8.86 0.80
CA LEU A 7 13.64 -8.62 1.14
C LEU A 7 13.85 -7.22 1.73
N VAL A 8 13.38 -6.18 1.05
CA VAL A 8 13.49 -4.79 1.51
C VAL A 8 12.78 -4.59 2.84
N GLY A 9 11.58 -5.17 3.02
CA GLY A 9 10.84 -5.06 4.27
C GLY A 9 11.56 -5.73 5.44
N ARG A 10 12.27 -6.83 5.21
CA ARG A 10 13.11 -7.47 6.24
C ARG A 10 14.25 -6.56 6.69
N ASP A 11 14.82 -5.78 5.78
CA ASP A 11 15.88 -4.80 6.11
C ASP A 11 15.35 -3.62 6.95
N LEU A 12 14.03 -3.38 6.93
CA LEU A 12 13.38 -2.33 7.73
C LEU A 12 12.85 -2.83 9.08
N VAL A 13 12.92 -4.14 9.38
CA VAL A 13 12.57 -4.68 10.70
C VAL A 13 13.43 -4.00 11.78
N GLY A 14 12.79 -3.52 12.84
CA GLY A 14 13.41 -2.72 13.90
C GLY A 14 13.34 -1.19 13.67
N THR A 15 12.78 -0.72 12.55
CA THR A 15 12.50 0.72 12.36
C THR A 15 11.35 1.15 13.26
N ASP A 16 11.52 2.26 13.99
CA ASP A 16 10.51 2.75 14.95
C ASP A 16 9.16 3.06 14.29
N TYR A 17 8.08 2.72 15.00
CA TYR A 17 6.74 3.15 14.61
C TYR A 17 6.53 4.63 14.97
N VAL A 18 6.14 5.44 13.97
CA VAL A 18 5.80 6.86 14.21
C VAL A 18 4.52 7.20 13.43
N PRO A 19 3.41 7.52 14.11
CA PRO A 19 2.18 7.93 13.44
C PRO A 19 2.28 9.38 12.95
N HIS A 20 1.38 9.75 12.06
CA HIS A 20 1.19 11.14 11.59
C HIS A 20 2.44 11.77 10.96
N THR A 21 3.38 10.97 10.46
CA THR A 21 4.62 11.47 9.84
C THR A 21 4.38 12.28 8.58
N LEU A 22 3.23 12.08 7.95
CA LEU A 22 2.81 12.81 6.75
C LEU A 22 2.06 14.12 7.06
N GLU A 23 1.66 14.36 8.31
CA GLU A 23 0.79 15.48 8.70
C GLU A 23 1.56 16.77 9.00
N VAL A 24 2.33 17.21 8.01
CA VAL A 24 3.14 18.43 8.07
C VAL A 24 2.30 19.70 7.87
N GLU A 25 2.80 20.85 8.32
CA GLU A 25 2.16 22.16 8.06
C GLU A 25 2.26 22.59 6.60
N GLY A 26 1.27 23.35 6.15
CA GLY A 26 1.13 23.87 4.80
C GLY A 26 0.33 22.97 3.86
N PRO A 27 0.33 23.27 2.54
CA PRO A 27 -0.34 22.45 1.53
C PRO A 27 0.18 21.01 1.50
N GLU A 28 -0.70 20.10 1.08
CA GLU A 28 -0.35 18.69 0.84
C GLU A 28 0.83 18.61 -0.13
N ARG A 29 1.81 17.78 0.21
CA ARG A 29 3.03 17.56 -0.57
C ARG A 29 3.61 16.18 -0.26
N LEU A 30 4.45 15.68 -1.16
CA LEU A 30 5.15 14.42 -0.93
C LEU A 30 6.10 14.55 0.27
N VAL A 31 5.79 13.86 1.36
CA VAL A 31 6.66 13.74 2.54
C VAL A 31 7.34 12.39 2.56
N ILE A 32 8.67 12.37 2.64
CA ILE A 32 9.46 11.15 2.73
C ILE A 32 10.13 11.11 4.10
N ASN A 33 9.84 10.06 4.87
CA ASN A 33 10.44 9.83 6.18
C ASN A 33 10.81 8.35 6.32
N PHE A 34 12.10 8.08 6.47
CA PHE A 34 12.63 6.74 6.73
C PHE A 34 12.99 6.49 8.21
N ARG A 35 12.87 7.51 9.07
CA ARG A 35 13.23 7.42 10.50
C ARG A 35 12.08 6.95 11.38
N GLY A 36 10.88 6.93 10.84
CA GLY A 36 9.68 6.51 11.53
C GLY A 36 8.61 6.17 10.51
N LEU A 37 7.99 5.01 10.68
CA LEU A 37 7.02 4.46 9.74
C LEU A 37 5.73 4.10 10.51
N ASP A 38 4.58 4.35 9.91
CA ASP A 38 3.33 3.66 10.27
C ASP A 38 3.09 2.49 9.31
N CYS A 39 1.98 1.76 9.48
CA CYS A 39 1.71 0.57 8.68
C CYS A 39 1.59 0.85 7.18
N VAL A 40 0.98 1.97 6.80
CA VAL A 40 0.81 2.38 5.39
C VAL A 40 2.14 2.83 4.80
N THR A 41 2.81 3.77 5.46
CA THR A 41 4.10 4.30 5.00
C THR A 41 5.17 3.21 4.96
N PHE A 42 5.13 2.21 5.84
CA PHE A 42 5.98 1.02 5.72
C PHE A 42 5.77 0.31 4.37
N VAL A 43 4.53 -0.06 4.03
CA VAL A 43 4.22 -0.73 2.76
C VAL A 43 4.62 0.11 1.56
N GLU A 44 4.31 1.41 1.58
CA GLU A 44 4.63 2.33 0.48
C GLU A 44 6.14 2.50 0.28
N ASN A 45 6.90 2.67 1.37
CA ASN A 45 8.35 2.80 1.31
C ASN A 45 9.01 1.52 0.82
N VAL A 46 8.58 0.36 1.34
CA VAL A 46 9.10 -0.95 0.90
C VAL A 46 8.81 -1.16 -0.59
N PHE A 47 7.61 -0.84 -1.05
CA PHE A 47 7.26 -0.92 -2.46
C PHE A 47 8.18 -0.01 -3.28
N ALA A 48 8.27 1.27 -2.93
CA ALA A 48 9.03 2.26 -3.69
C ALA A 48 10.53 1.90 -3.78
N ILE A 49 11.14 1.49 -2.67
CA ILE A 49 12.54 1.02 -2.64
C ILE A 49 12.69 -0.24 -3.51
N ALA A 50 11.82 -1.25 -3.33
CA ALA A 50 11.90 -2.47 -4.13
C ALA A 50 11.76 -2.20 -5.63
N ALA A 51 10.89 -1.27 -6.03
CA ALA A 51 10.71 -0.88 -7.41
C ALA A 51 11.97 -0.25 -8.02
N VAL A 52 12.60 0.71 -7.34
CA VAL A 52 13.82 1.35 -7.88
C VAL A 52 15.02 0.42 -7.85
N VAL A 53 15.16 -0.43 -6.83
CA VAL A 53 16.19 -1.49 -6.78
C VAL A 53 16.03 -2.44 -7.97
N LYS A 54 14.80 -2.88 -8.25
CA LYS A 54 14.50 -3.70 -9.43
C LYS A 54 14.78 -2.99 -10.76
N ALA A 55 14.71 -1.67 -10.80
CA ALA A 55 15.07 -0.84 -11.95
C ALA A 55 16.59 -0.53 -12.03
N GLY A 56 17.43 -1.25 -11.27
CA GLY A 56 18.90 -1.10 -11.32
C GLY A 56 19.41 0.17 -10.63
N ALA A 57 18.73 0.62 -9.57
CA ALA A 57 19.19 1.78 -8.80
C ALA A 57 20.56 1.54 -8.14
N VAL A 58 20.88 0.31 -7.75
CA VAL A 58 22.13 -0.04 -7.03
C VAL A 58 23.36 0.28 -7.87
N GLU A 59 23.32 -0.01 -9.17
CA GLU A 59 24.40 0.26 -10.12
C GLU A 59 24.50 1.75 -10.47
N ARG A 60 23.44 2.53 -10.20
CA ARG A 60 23.31 3.94 -10.56
C ARG A 60 23.43 4.88 -9.36
N LEU A 61 23.83 4.38 -8.19
CA LEU A 61 23.98 5.21 -6.97
C LEU A 61 24.99 6.36 -7.11
N SER A 62 25.91 6.30 -8.09
CA SER A 62 26.77 7.43 -8.43
C SER A 62 26.00 8.63 -8.98
N ASP A 63 24.84 8.39 -9.60
CA ASP A 63 23.87 9.41 -10.00
C ASP A 63 22.67 9.42 -9.04
N ARG A 64 22.97 9.82 -7.81
CA ARG A 64 22.01 9.81 -6.70
C ARG A 64 20.74 10.61 -7.00
N ALA A 65 20.85 11.77 -7.65
CA ALA A 65 19.72 12.64 -7.91
C ALA A 65 18.66 11.97 -8.80
N THR A 66 19.10 11.21 -9.81
CA THR A 66 18.20 10.44 -10.67
C THR A 66 17.50 9.32 -9.90
N VAL A 67 18.24 8.59 -9.05
CA VAL A 67 17.64 7.51 -8.23
C VAL A 67 16.64 8.06 -7.22
N GLU A 68 16.92 9.20 -6.60
CA GLU A 68 15.99 9.88 -5.68
C GLU A 68 14.72 10.32 -6.42
N ALA A 69 14.84 10.91 -7.60
CA ALA A 69 13.69 11.32 -8.42
C ALA A 69 12.82 10.11 -8.87
N GLU A 70 13.44 8.98 -9.20
CA GLU A 70 12.71 7.75 -9.53
C GLU A 70 11.94 7.22 -8.30
N TYR A 71 12.57 7.22 -7.13
CA TYR A 71 11.94 6.81 -5.89
C TYR A 71 10.75 7.73 -5.53
N GLU A 72 10.94 9.05 -5.62
CA GLU A 72 9.90 10.05 -5.41
C GLU A 72 8.72 9.84 -6.35
N GLN A 73 9.00 9.55 -7.63
CA GLN A 73 7.97 9.28 -8.63
C GLN A 73 7.18 8.02 -8.28
N VAL A 74 7.83 6.93 -7.87
CA VAL A 74 7.13 5.71 -7.46
C VAL A 74 6.29 5.98 -6.22
N LEU A 75 6.84 6.62 -5.18
CA LEU A 75 6.12 6.89 -3.94
C LEU A 75 4.90 7.79 -4.19
N ARG A 76 5.07 8.85 -4.97
CA ARG A 76 3.96 9.72 -5.39
C ARG A 76 2.90 8.94 -6.15
N THR A 77 3.32 8.06 -7.05
CA THR A 77 2.42 7.21 -7.82
C THR A 77 1.63 6.30 -6.89
N LEU A 78 2.22 5.74 -5.83
CA LEU A 78 1.51 4.88 -4.89
C LEU A 78 0.53 5.66 -4.01
N ARG A 79 1.00 6.76 -3.39
CA ARG A 79 0.32 7.46 -2.30
C ARG A 79 -0.86 8.34 -2.72
N TYR A 80 -0.80 8.88 -3.94
CA TYR A 80 -1.77 9.85 -4.41
C TYR A 80 -2.63 9.27 -5.53
N ARG A 81 -3.90 9.66 -5.55
CA ARG A 81 -4.87 9.23 -6.56
C ARG A 81 -4.37 9.59 -7.95
N ASN A 82 -4.31 8.60 -8.84
CA ASN A 82 -3.74 8.74 -10.19
C ASN A 82 -2.29 9.27 -10.21
N GLY A 83 -1.58 9.28 -9.07
CA GLY A 83 -0.25 9.86 -8.93
C GLY A 83 -0.20 11.39 -8.92
N PHE A 84 -1.31 12.08 -8.68
CA PHE A 84 -1.36 13.56 -8.64
C PHE A 84 -1.62 14.09 -7.23
N ILE A 85 -0.79 15.05 -6.81
CA ILE A 85 -0.98 15.78 -5.56
C ILE A 85 -1.89 16.96 -5.86
N ASP A 86 -3.09 16.93 -5.31
CA ASP A 86 -4.14 17.94 -5.49
C ASP A 86 -4.94 18.09 -4.19
N GLY A 87 -4.31 18.68 -3.18
CA GLY A 87 -4.89 18.83 -1.84
C GLY A 87 -4.93 17.53 -1.01
N TYR A 88 -5.44 17.63 0.22
CA TYR A 88 -5.40 16.52 1.19
C TYR A 88 -6.21 15.31 0.74
N SER A 89 -7.36 15.53 0.10
CA SER A 89 -8.24 14.46 -0.40
C SER A 89 -7.64 13.69 -1.58
N SER A 90 -6.60 14.20 -2.25
CA SER A 90 -5.86 13.45 -3.29
C SER A 90 -5.01 12.31 -2.73
N ARG A 91 -4.63 12.36 -1.45
CA ARG A 91 -3.94 11.26 -0.77
C ARG A 91 -4.93 10.11 -0.52
N LEU A 92 -4.47 8.88 -0.72
CA LEU A 92 -5.28 7.68 -0.59
C LEU A 92 -5.34 7.26 0.90
N HIS A 93 -6.27 7.85 1.65
CA HIS A 93 -6.39 7.62 3.11
C HIS A 93 -7.07 6.29 3.47
N TYR A 94 -8.01 5.83 2.64
CA TYR A 94 -8.66 4.52 2.78
C TYR A 94 -7.86 3.47 2.02
N PHE A 95 -7.47 2.39 2.69
CA PHE A 95 -6.53 1.44 2.07
C PHE A 95 -7.19 0.61 0.96
N SER A 96 -8.52 0.42 0.98
CA SER A 96 -9.24 -0.13 -0.17
C SER A 96 -9.25 0.83 -1.37
N ASP A 97 -9.19 2.15 -1.15
CA ASP A 97 -8.95 3.11 -2.24
C ASP A 97 -7.52 3.00 -2.76
N TRP A 98 -6.54 2.84 -1.85
CA TRP A 98 -5.14 2.64 -2.21
C TRP A 98 -4.94 1.44 -3.13
N ILE A 99 -5.55 0.29 -2.79
CA ILE A 99 -5.50 -0.93 -3.60
C ILE A 99 -6.15 -0.71 -4.96
N ALA A 100 -7.37 -0.18 -5.00
CA ALA A 100 -8.11 -0.01 -6.24
C ALA A 100 -7.49 1.06 -7.17
N ASP A 101 -6.90 2.11 -6.62
CA ASP A 101 -6.10 3.05 -7.41
C ASP A 101 -4.82 2.38 -7.91
N GLY A 102 -4.18 1.55 -7.08
CA GLY A 102 -3.04 0.70 -7.45
C GLY A 102 -3.34 -0.21 -8.65
N GLU A 103 -4.53 -0.81 -8.69
CA GLU A 103 -5.00 -1.60 -9.84
C GLU A 103 -5.18 -0.76 -11.09
N ARG A 104 -5.83 0.41 -10.99
CA ARG A 104 -5.96 1.35 -12.12
C ARG A 104 -4.62 1.80 -12.66
N LYS A 105 -3.64 1.99 -11.77
CA LYS A 105 -2.25 2.36 -12.10
C LYS A 105 -1.38 1.17 -12.55
N LEU A 106 -1.92 -0.06 -12.54
CA LEU A 106 -1.21 -1.30 -12.89
C LEU A 106 0.05 -1.56 -12.03
N VAL A 107 0.03 -1.14 -10.77
CA VAL A 107 1.11 -1.36 -9.80
C VAL A 107 0.75 -2.42 -8.75
N VAL A 108 -0.54 -2.73 -8.60
CA VAL A 108 -1.06 -3.77 -7.71
C VAL A 108 -2.18 -4.50 -8.46
N GLU A 109 -2.42 -5.76 -8.12
CA GLU A 109 -3.57 -6.56 -8.55
C GLU A 109 -4.36 -6.99 -7.30
N ASP A 110 -5.65 -6.71 -7.20
CA ASP A 110 -6.49 -7.25 -6.13
C ASP A 110 -6.82 -8.71 -6.43
N VAL A 111 -6.21 -9.62 -5.68
CA VAL A 111 -6.36 -11.06 -5.89
C VAL A 111 -7.42 -11.67 -4.96
N THR A 112 -8.07 -10.87 -4.12
CA THR A 112 -8.98 -11.32 -3.06
C THR A 112 -10.14 -12.14 -3.60
N GLY A 113 -10.77 -11.70 -4.69
CA GLY A 113 -11.85 -12.44 -5.34
C GLY A 113 -11.40 -13.80 -5.90
N SER A 114 -10.18 -13.88 -6.44
CA SER A 114 -9.61 -15.15 -6.95
C SER A 114 -9.28 -16.15 -5.84
N LEU A 115 -9.11 -15.67 -4.61
CA LEU A 115 -8.86 -16.47 -3.42
C LEU A 115 -10.15 -16.92 -2.73
N GLY A 116 -11.34 -16.59 -3.29
CA GLY A 116 -12.63 -16.96 -2.72
C GLY A 116 -13.19 -15.95 -1.73
N GLY A 117 -12.72 -14.71 -1.75
CA GLY A 117 -13.30 -13.64 -0.94
C GLY A 117 -14.78 -13.40 -1.24
N ILE A 118 -15.50 -12.87 -0.26
CA ILE A 118 -16.92 -12.53 -0.33
C ILE A 118 -17.11 -11.01 -0.41
N VAL A 119 -18.26 -10.59 -0.91
CA VAL A 119 -18.62 -9.17 -0.98
C VAL A 119 -18.82 -8.62 0.43
N ASP A 120 -18.16 -7.51 0.71
CA ASP A 120 -18.40 -6.67 1.88
C ASP A 120 -19.31 -5.50 1.45
N PRO A 121 -20.56 -5.45 1.95
CA PRO A 121 -21.50 -4.38 1.61
C PRO A 121 -21.37 -3.13 2.49
N GLU A 122 -20.49 -3.12 3.49
CA GLU A 122 -20.44 -2.05 4.47
C GLU A 122 -19.96 -0.73 3.85
N PRO A 123 -20.63 0.40 4.16
CA PRO A 123 -20.26 1.70 3.63
C PRO A 123 -18.92 2.18 4.23
N VAL A 124 -18.17 2.94 3.46
CA VAL A 124 -16.98 3.68 3.92
C VAL A 124 -17.40 5.11 4.19
N ARG A 125 -17.26 5.59 5.43
CA ARG A 125 -17.71 6.92 5.87
C ARG A 125 -17.01 7.46 7.12
N PHE A 126 -15.96 6.79 7.59
CA PHE A 126 -15.36 7.05 8.90
C PHE A 126 -14.83 8.49 9.06
N MET A 127 -14.00 8.95 8.13
CA MET A 127 -13.34 10.25 8.21
C MET A 127 -14.33 11.41 8.18
N SER A 128 -15.34 11.39 7.30
CA SER A 128 -16.33 12.48 7.24
C SER A 128 -17.31 12.50 8.42
N GLU A 129 -17.50 11.37 9.11
CA GLU A 129 -18.26 11.27 10.35
C GLU A 129 -17.44 11.65 11.59
N HIS A 130 -16.11 11.57 11.50
CA HIS A 130 -15.18 11.90 12.57
C HIS A 130 -14.17 13.00 12.19
N PRO A 131 -14.60 14.15 11.62
CA PRO A 131 -13.67 15.16 11.09
C PRO A 131 -12.78 15.77 12.18
N GLY A 132 -13.24 15.77 13.45
CA GLY A 132 -12.46 16.26 14.58
C GLY A 132 -11.19 15.45 14.89
N ALA A 133 -11.06 14.22 14.36
CA ALA A 133 -9.85 13.40 14.50
C ALA A 133 -8.73 13.80 13.51
N TYR A 134 -9.05 14.63 12.51
CA TYR A 134 -8.15 14.96 11.41
C TYR A 134 -8.04 16.47 11.25
N ARG A 135 -6.89 17.06 11.60
CA ARG A 135 -6.70 18.51 11.56
C ARG A 135 -7.00 19.14 10.20
N GLN A 136 -6.74 18.42 9.11
CA GLN A 136 -6.97 18.88 7.73
C GLN A 136 -8.44 18.97 7.35
N LEU A 137 -9.31 18.23 8.05
CA LEU A 137 -10.76 18.23 7.79
C LEU A 137 -11.49 19.39 8.48
N ALA A 138 -10.75 20.24 9.19
CA ALA A 138 -11.24 21.56 9.58
C ALA A 138 -11.46 22.48 8.36
N ASP A 139 -10.79 22.18 7.24
CA ASP A 139 -11.05 22.82 5.95
C ASP A 139 -12.28 22.18 5.28
N PRO A 140 -13.35 22.94 4.99
CA PRO A 140 -14.55 22.42 4.34
C PRO A 140 -14.31 21.78 2.98
N GLU A 141 -13.33 22.27 2.20
CA GLU A 141 -13.01 21.71 0.88
C GLU A 141 -12.42 20.30 1.00
N ASN A 142 -11.54 20.09 1.98
CA ASN A 142 -11.01 18.76 2.29
C ASN A 142 -12.12 17.81 2.77
N LEU A 143 -13.03 18.30 3.63
CA LEU A 143 -14.15 17.50 4.12
C LEU A 143 -15.10 17.07 2.99
N GLU A 144 -15.42 17.97 2.07
CA GLU A 144 -16.22 17.67 0.88
C GLU A 144 -15.52 16.66 -0.03
N GLY A 145 -14.22 16.86 -0.30
CA GLY A 145 -13.43 15.91 -1.08
C GLY A 145 -13.36 14.52 -0.46
N ILE A 146 -13.29 14.40 0.87
CA ILE A 146 -13.36 13.11 1.56
C ILE A 146 -14.74 12.46 1.44
N ARG A 147 -15.84 13.23 1.55
CA ARG A 147 -17.20 12.69 1.35
C ARG A 147 -17.40 12.13 -0.06
N ASP A 148 -16.87 12.80 -1.06
CA ASP A 148 -16.93 12.32 -2.45
C ASP A 148 -16.17 10.99 -2.62
N VAL A 149 -14.99 10.87 -2.00
CA VAL A 149 -14.22 9.62 -1.99
C VAL A 149 -15.01 8.50 -1.29
N GLU A 150 -15.54 8.76 -0.10
CA GLU A 150 -16.35 7.82 0.67
C GLU A 150 -17.59 7.33 -0.09
N SER A 151 -18.29 8.24 -0.77
CA SER A 151 -19.43 7.90 -1.62
C SER A 151 -19.03 6.99 -2.78
N GLN A 152 -17.88 7.25 -3.42
CA GLN A 152 -17.37 6.42 -4.52
C GLN A 152 -16.95 5.03 -4.03
N LEU A 153 -16.27 4.94 -2.87
CA LEU A 153 -15.86 3.68 -2.27
C LEU A 153 -17.06 2.83 -1.86
N THR A 154 -18.03 3.46 -1.20
CA THR A 154 -19.28 2.80 -0.81
C THR A 154 -20.04 2.27 -2.03
N ALA A 155 -20.15 3.06 -3.10
CA ALA A 155 -20.84 2.65 -4.32
C ALA A 155 -20.12 1.51 -5.06
N ARG A 156 -18.78 1.49 -5.02
CA ARG A 156 -17.96 0.45 -5.64
C ARG A 156 -18.06 -0.88 -4.87
N GLY A 157 -18.17 -0.80 -3.54
CA GLY A 157 -18.04 -1.96 -2.66
C GLY A 157 -16.62 -2.53 -2.64
N ARG A 158 -16.44 -3.63 -1.91
CA ARG A 158 -15.17 -4.36 -1.82
C ARG A 158 -15.42 -5.85 -1.62
N THR A 159 -14.35 -6.63 -1.79
CA THR A 159 -14.32 -8.06 -1.49
C THR A 159 -13.26 -8.31 -0.44
N TYR A 160 -13.53 -9.19 0.50
CA TYR A 160 -12.60 -9.57 1.56
C TYR A 160 -12.69 -11.06 1.86
N ILE A 161 -11.65 -11.61 2.48
CA ILE A 161 -11.62 -12.99 2.99
C ILE A 161 -11.89 -12.91 4.49
N PRO A 162 -13.01 -13.47 4.98
CA PRO A 162 -13.33 -13.47 6.41
C PRO A 162 -12.25 -14.18 7.22
N GLU A 163 -12.05 -13.78 8.48
CA GLU A 163 -11.04 -14.32 9.38
C GLU A 163 -11.07 -15.85 9.56
N GLY A 164 -12.26 -16.46 9.42
CA GLY A 164 -12.45 -17.91 9.46
C GLY A 164 -11.81 -18.64 8.27
N ASP A 165 -11.71 -17.98 7.12
CA ASP A 165 -11.31 -18.59 5.85
C ASP A 165 -9.84 -18.34 5.50
N ILE A 166 -9.14 -17.46 6.24
CA ILE A 166 -7.73 -17.08 5.98
C ILE A 166 -6.81 -18.30 5.94
N GLU A 167 -7.00 -19.25 6.86
CA GLU A 167 -6.15 -20.44 6.95
C GLU A 167 -6.26 -21.30 5.68
N ALA A 168 -7.48 -21.44 5.14
CA ALA A 168 -7.74 -22.24 3.96
C ALA A 168 -7.09 -21.68 2.68
N VAL A 169 -6.90 -20.35 2.62
CA VAL A 169 -6.31 -19.65 1.47
C VAL A 169 -4.82 -19.35 1.65
N SER A 170 -4.24 -19.59 2.83
CA SER A 170 -2.88 -19.20 3.21
C SER A 170 -1.78 -19.71 2.26
N SER A 171 -1.99 -20.88 1.65
CA SER A 171 -1.07 -21.47 0.66
C SER A 171 -1.06 -20.75 -0.69
N SER A 172 -2.15 -20.05 -1.02
CA SER A 172 -2.32 -19.28 -2.27
C SER A 172 -1.85 -17.82 -2.14
N ILE A 173 -1.68 -17.33 -0.91
CA ILE A 173 -1.06 -16.03 -0.62
C ILE A 173 0.46 -16.16 -0.82
N ARG A 174 1.03 -15.26 -1.63
CA ARG A 174 2.43 -15.29 -2.02
C ARG A 174 3.27 -14.39 -1.12
N GLU A 175 4.55 -14.71 -1.02
CA GLU A 175 5.50 -13.86 -0.31
C GLU A 175 5.61 -12.48 -0.98
N GLY A 176 5.45 -11.45 -0.15
CA GLY A 176 5.37 -10.05 -0.54
C GLY A 176 4.02 -9.61 -1.08
N ASP A 177 2.97 -10.46 -1.07
CA ASP A 177 1.60 -9.96 -1.23
C ASP A 177 1.32 -8.96 -0.08
N ILE A 178 0.62 -7.87 -0.41
CA ILE A 178 0.19 -6.83 0.53
C ILE A 178 -1.09 -7.31 1.19
N ILE A 179 -1.11 -7.29 2.51
CA ILE A 179 -2.26 -7.67 3.31
C ILE A 179 -2.89 -6.41 3.88
N ALA A 180 -4.19 -6.22 3.66
CA ALA A 180 -4.99 -5.22 4.32
C ALA A 180 -5.95 -5.92 5.27
N ALA A 181 -5.74 -5.80 6.58
CA ALA A 181 -6.64 -6.35 7.59
C ALA A 181 -7.91 -5.49 7.64
N THR A 182 -9.04 -6.08 7.29
CA THR A 182 -10.34 -5.40 7.33
C THR A 182 -10.72 -5.06 8.76
N SER A 183 -11.55 -4.03 8.91
CA SER A 183 -11.86 -3.40 10.18
C SER A 183 -13.28 -3.74 10.64
N THR A 184 -13.45 -4.03 11.94
CA THR A 184 -14.78 -4.15 12.57
C THR A 184 -15.40 -2.79 12.94
N VAL A 185 -14.63 -1.70 12.82
CA VAL A 185 -15.11 -0.34 13.11
C VAL A 185 -16.02 0.14 11.99
N GLU A 186 -17.25 0.51 12.35
CA GLU A 186 -18.27 1.00 11.42
C GLU A 186 -17.74 2.18 10.57
N GLY A 187 -17.88 2.04 9.25
CA GLY A 187 -17.47 3.08 8.31
C GLY A 187 -15.99 3.06 7.92
N LEU A 188 -15.17 2.21 8.53
CA LEU A 188 -13.74 2.05 8.24
C LEU A 188 -13.50 0.72 7.51
N ASP A 189 -12.80 0.76 6.39
CA ASP A 189 -12.58 -0.41 5.53
C ASP A 189 -11.43 -1.31 6.02
N VAL A 190 -10.30 -0.70 6.40
CA VAL A 190 -9.05 -1.39 6.74
C VAL A 190 -8.47 -0.78 8.01
N ALA A 191 -8.21 -1.62 9.01
CA ALA A 191 -7.62 -1.20 10.28
C ALA A 191 -6.08 -1.23 10.24
N HIS A 192 -5.49 -2.12 9.44
CA HIS A 192 -4.05 -2.34 9.45
C HIS A 192 -3.54 -2.89 8.12
N THR A 193 -2.26 -2.67 7.81
CA THR A 193 -1.62 -3.27 6.63
C THR A 193 -0.20 -3.75 6.89
N GLY A 194 0.29 -4.63 6.02
CA GLY A 194 1.63 -5.17 6.04
C GLY A 194 1.89 -6.07 4.84
N LEU A 195 2.97 -6.83 4.89
CA LEU A 195 3.39 -7.76 3.84
C LEU A 195 3.29 -9.21 4.34
N ALA A 196 2.73 -10.07 3.51
CA ALA A 196 2.76 -11.51 3.70
C ALA A 196 4.20 -12.02 3.54
N ILE A 197 4.69 -12.76 4.53
CA ILE A 197 6.01 -13.39 4.49
C ILE A 197 5.93 -14.81 5.02
N ARG A 198 6.79 -15.70 4.52
CA ARG A 198 6.89 -17.07 5.05
C ARG A 198 8.04 -17.16 6.05
N VAL A 199 7.75 -17.75 7.21
CA VAL A 199 8.73 -18.09 8.24
C VAL A 199 8.47 -19.55 8.60
N ASP A 200 9.47 -20.41 8.39
CA ASP A 200 9.36 -21.86 8.62
C ASP A 200 8.12 -22.53 7.97
N GLY A 201 7.72 -22.02 6.80
CA GLY A 201 6.57 -22.50 6.02
C GLY A 201 5.23 -21.85 6.37
N GLU A 202 5.14 -21.18 7.52
CA GLU A 202 3.93 -20.52 8.01
C GLU A 202 3.81 -19.09 7.46
N LEU A 203 2.58 -18.69 7.11
CA LEU A 203 2.31 -17.35 6.63
C LEU A 203 2.23 -16.38 7.81
N ARG A 204 3.12 -15.39 7.85
CA ARG A 204 3.21 -14.34 8.88
C ARG A 204 2.97 -12.96 8.27
N LEU A 205 2.71 -11.98 9.12
CA LEU A 205 2.59 -10.57 8.72
C LEU A 205 3.86 -9.81 9.12
N MET A 206 4.52 -9.19 8.15
CA MET A 206 5.55 -8.18 8.39
C MET A 206 4.92 -6.79 8.34
N HIS A 207 5.00 -6.03 9.43
CA HIS A 207 4.26 -4.77 9.55
C HIS A 207 4.90 -3.80 10.55
N ALA A 208 4.59 -2.51 10.43
CA ALA A 208 4.77 -1.54 11.49
C ALA A 208 3.51 -1.60 12.40
N PRO A 209 3.60 -2.06 13.66
CA PRO A 209 2.45 -2.47 14.47
C PRO A 209 1.67 -1.30 15.08
N LEU A 210 2.29 -0.55 16.00
CA LEU A 210 1.65 0.53 16.77
C LEU A 210 2.70 1.37 17.50
N VAL A 211 2.26 2.47 18.13
CA VAL A 211 3.11 3.42 18.85
C VAL A 211 3.90 2.75 19.97
N GLY A 212 5.21 2.97 19.99
CA GLY A 212 6.12 2.41 21.00
C GLY A 212 6.72 1.06 20.63
N GLU A 213 6.34 0.52 19.48
CA GLU A 213 6.93 -0.68 18.87
C GLU A 213 7.72 -0.30 17.61
N ALA A 214 8.33 -1.31 16.98
CA ALA A 214 9.08 -1.17 15.74
C ALA A 214 8.54 -2.14 14.68
N VAL A 215 8.89 -1.92 13.41
CA VAL A 215 8.58 -2.86 12.32
C VAL A 215 9.01 -4.27 12.72
N GLN A 216 8.09 -5.22 12.64
CA GLN A 216 8.29 -6.58 13.12
C GLN A 216 7.60 -7.61 12.23
N ILE A 217 7.91 -8.87 12.50
CA ILE A 217 7.24 -10.03 11.91
C ILE A 217 6.38 -10.65 13.01
N SER A 218 5.10 -10.91 12.73
CA SER A 218 4.18 -11.47 13.72
C SER A 218 4.67 -12.81 14.28
N GLU A 219 4.55 -12.97 15.60
CA GLU A 219 4.94 -14.20 16.33
C GLU A 219 3.99 -15.37 16.09
N VAL A 220 2.79 -15.11 15.58
CA VAL A 220 1.76 -16.10 15.21
C VAL A 220 1.42 -15.99 13.72
N SER A 221 0.73 -17.01 13.19
CA SER A 221 0.21 -17.03 11.82
C SER A 221 -0.60 -15.77 11.51
N LEU A 222 -0.69 -15.40 10.23
CA LEU A 222 -1.57 -14.34 9.78
C LEU A 222 -3.02 -14.61 10.24
N ALA A 223 -3.50 -15.84 10.09
CA ALA A 223 -4.87 -16.22 10.45
C ALA A 223 -5.13 -16.05 11.96
N ASP A 224 -4.23 -16.52 12.82
CA ASP A 224 -4.37 -16.38 14.27
C ASP A 224 -4.25 -14.94 14.72
N ARG A 225 -3.36 -14.16 14.07
CA ARG A 225 -3.21 -12.74 14.35
C ARG A 225 -4.51 -11.98 14.09
N ILE A 226 -5.15 -12.19 12.93
CA ILE A 226 -6.41 -11.51 12.59
C ILE A 226 -7.48 -11.87 13.61
N ARG A 227 -7.69 -13.17 13.89
CA ARG A 227 -8.71 -13.64 14.86
C ARG A 227 -8.50 -13.14 16.29
N ALA A 228 -7.26 -12.88 16.67
CA ALA A 228 -6.94 -12.44 18.03
C ALA A 228 -7.18 -10.94 18.26
N ILE A 229 -7.40 -10.14 17.20
CA ILE A 229 -7.54 -8.69 17.30
C ILE A 229 -9.00 -8.33 17.03
N GLU A 230 -9.75 -7.96 18.07
CA GLU A 230 -11.19 -7.62 17.99
C GLU A 230 -11.51 -6.52 16.96
N GLY A 231 -10.54 -5.65 16.65
CA GLY A 231 -10.66 -4.61 15.63
C GLY A 231 -10.57 -5.09 14.18
N GLN A 232 -10.45 -6.40 13.94
CA GLN A 232 -10.22 -6.99 12.61
C GLN A 232 -11.13 -8.20 12.40
N ASP A 233 -11.61 -8.39 11.17
CA ASP A 233 -12.56 -9.46 10.81
C ASP A 233 -12.21 -10.21 9.51
N GLY A 234 -11.08 -9.89 8.90
CA GLY A 234 -10.66 -10.51 7.66
C GLY A 234 -9.50 -9.81 6.98
N ILE A 235 -9.28 -10.13 5.70
CA ILE A 235 -8.22 -9.56 4.88
C ILE A 235 -8.65 -9.28 3.44
N ILE A 236 -8.06 -8.23 2.86
CA ILE A 236 -7.93 -8.02 1.41
C ILE A 236 -6.48 -8.34 1.05
N VAL A 237 -6.28 -9.04 -0.07
CA VAL A 237 -4.95 -9.46 -0.54
C VAL A 237 -4.65 -8.79 -1.87
N ALA A 238 -3.63 -7.95 -1.88
CA ALA A 238 -3.18 -7.20 -3.05
C ALA A 238 -1.79 -7.68 -3.48
N ARG A 239 -1.62 -8.09 -4.73
CA ARG A 239 -0.35 -8.56 -5.26
C ARG A 239 0.42 -7.43 -5.92
N PRO A 240 1.65 -7.10 -5.48
CA PRO A 240 2.41 -6.04 -6.10
C PRO A 240 2.89 -6.45 -7.50
N MET A 241 2.75 -5.52 -8.45
CA MET A 241 3.17 -5.65 -9.84
C MET A 241 4.44 -4.83 -10.08
N GLU A 242 5.11 -5.08 -11.21
CA GLU A 242 6.26 -4.26 -11.61
C GLU A 242 5.77 -2.95 -12.25
N PRO A 243 6.11 -1.77 -11.68
CA PRO A 243 5.70 -0.49 -12.26
C PRO A 243 6.19 -0.34 -13.69
N LEU A 244 5.37 0.28 -14.54
CA LEU A 244 5.69 0.49 -15.96
C LEU A 244 6.98 1.31 -16.16
N THR A 245 7.37 2.14 -15.20
CA THR A 245 8.63 2.90 -15.22
C THR A 245 9.87 2.01 -15.12
N ALA A 246 9.76 0.80 -14.55
CA ALA A 246 10.84 -0.17 -14.44
C ALA A 246 10.96 -1.11 -15.66
N ARG A 247 10.01 -1.05 -16.59
CA ARG A 247 10.14 -1.76 -17.88
C ARG A 247 11.06 -0.95 -18.76
N SER A 248 12.33 -1.33 -18.81
CA SER A 248 13.27 -0.87 -19.84
C SER A 248 12.57 -0.91 -21.19
N ARG A 249 12.40 0.23 -21.87
CA ARG A 249 11.94 0.25 -23.26
C ARG A 249 12.84 -0.71 -24.05
N PRO A 250 12.31 -1.64 -24.85
CA PRO A 250 13.15 -2.36 -25.80
C PRO A 250 13.84 -1.32 -26.67
N SER A 251 15.17 -1.46 -26.84
CA SER A 251 15.92 -0.61 -27.75
C SER A 251 15.21 -0.62 -29.10
N ALA A 252 14.71 0.54 -29.54
CA ALA A 252 14.24 0.68 -30.90
C ALA A 252 15.42 0.30 -31.80
N GLY A 253 15.34 -0.87 -32.43
CA GLY A 253 16.31 -1.30 -33.42
C GLY A 253 16.42 -0.20 -34.47
N ALA A 254 17.65 0.24 -34.70
CA ALA A 254 17.98 1.17 -35.77
C ALA A 254 17.38 0.65 -37.08
N GLY A 255 16.49 1.46 -37.67
CA GLY A 255 16.11 1.28 -39.05
C GLY A 255 17.31 1.63 -39.92
N GLU A 256 17.87 0.63 -40.59
CA GLU A 256 18.67 0.87 -41.79
C GLU A 256 17.69 1.08 -42.96
N LEU A 257 17.52 2.36 -43.30
CA LEU A 257 17.07 2.78 -44.62
C LEU A 257 18.28 2.68 -45.55
N GLU A 258 18.33 1.65 -46.38
CA GLU A 258 19.21 1.61 -47.56
C GLU A 258 18.65 2.56 -48.65
N PRO A 259 19.46 3.47 -49.22
CA PRO A 259 19.08 4.23 -50.40
C PRO A 259 19.32 3.39 -51.66
N GLY A 260 18.42 3.53 -52.63
CA GLY A 260 18.32 2.65 -53.79
C GLY A 260 19.50 2.64 -54.76
N SER A 261 19.43 1.65 -55.66
CA SER A 261 20.00 1.63 -57.01
C SER A 261 19.03 0.89 -57.94
#